data_AF-A0A392MUY4-F1
#
_entry.id   AF-A0A392MUY4-F1
#
_cell.length_a   1.000
_cell.length_b   1.000
_cell.length_c   1.000
_cell.angle_alpha   90.00
_cell.angle_beta   90.00
_cell.angle_gamma   90.00
#
_symmetry.space_group_name_H-M   'P 1'
#
loop_
_entity.id
_entity.type
_entity.pdbx_description
1 polymer ?
#
loop_
_entity_poly.entity_id
_entity_poly.type
_entity_poly.pdbx_seq_one_letter_code
_entity_poly.pdbx_strand_id
1 'polypeptide(L)' 'MVIAILMESEMNLSDDLLEAIVNKTIADVDQDNDGKISKEDWKAFASKNPSLLKNMTLPYLKDITTVFPSFIFKSEAEI' A
#
# COMPACT_ATOMS: atom_id res chain seq x y z
N MET A 1 4.84 -12.13 2.56
CA MET A 1 3.74 -11.29 2.05
C MET A 1 4.25 -9.92 1.59
N VAL A 2 4.96 -9.16 2.42
CA VAL A 2 5.55 -7.85 2.03
C VAL A 2 6.48 -7.96 0.82
N ILE A 3 7.40 -8.93 0.80
CA ILE A 3 8.31 -9.17 -0.33
C ILE A 3 7.55 -9.42 -1.64
N ALA A 4 6.51 -10.26 -1.60
CA ALA A 4 5.71 -10.58 -2.78
C ALA A 4 5.01 -9.33 -3.37
N ILE A 5 4.44 -8.47 -2.51
CA ILE A 5 3.76 -7.23 -2.93
C ILE A 5 4.76 -6.25 -3.57
N LEU A 6 5.98 -6.17 -3.03
CA LEU A 6 7.04 -5.32 -3.58
C LEU A 6 7.50 -5.84 -4.95
N MET A 7 7.65 -7.15 -5.09
CA MET A 7 7.97 -7.80 -6.36
C MET A 7 6.87 -7.57 -7.42
N GLU A 8 5.60 -7.69 -7.04
CA GLU A 8 4.44 -7.38 -7.92
C GLU A 8 4.41 -5.91 -8.34
N SER A 9 5.01 -5.01 -7.54
CA SER A 9 5.13 -3.58 -7.84
C SER A 9 6.43 -3.21 -8.56
N GLU A 10 7.17 -4.20 -9.08
CA GLU A 10 8.49 -4.05 -9.72
C GLU A 10 9.54 -3.37 -8.82
N MET A 11 9.34 -3.39 -7.50
CA MET A 11 10.28 -2.84 -6.52
C MET A 11 11.22 -3.94 -6.03
N ASN A 12 12.36 -4.07 -6.69
CA ASN A 12 13.41 -4.99 -6.26
C ASN A 12 14.36 -4.30 -5.27
N LEU A 13 14.13 -4.51 -3.97
CA LEU A 13 14.93 -3.96 -2.88
C LEU A 13 15.84 -5.04 -2.29
N SER A 14 17.01 -4.66 -1.77
CA SER A 14 17.83 -5.59 -0.98
C SER A 14 17.18 -5.87 0.37
N ASP A 15 17.47 -7.04 0.96
CA ASP A 15 16.93 -7.45 2.26
C ASP A 15 17.28 -6.43 3.36
N ASP A 16 18.51 -5.93 3.39
CA ASP A 16 18.95 -4.90 4.35
C ASP A 16 18.13 -3.61 4.24
N LEU A 17 17.81 -3.19 3.01
CA LEU A 17 17.03 -1.98 2.76
C LEU A 17 15.56 -2.19 3.14
N LEU A 18 15.02 -3.37 2.85
CA LEU A 18 13.68 -3.75 3.26
C LEU A 18 13.55 -3.75 4.79
N GLU A 19 14.50 -4.36 5.49
CA GLU A 19 14.53 -4.39 6.95
C GLU A 19 14.64 -2.98 7.54
N ALA A 20 15.49 -2.12 6.97
CA ALA A 20 15.61 -0.73 7.39
C ALA A 20 14.29 0.05 7.22
N ILE A 21 13.56 -0.16 6.12
CA ILE A 21 12.26 0.48 5.88
C ILE A 21 11.22 -0.02 6.88
N VAL A 22 11.17 -1.33 7.14
CA VAL A 22 10.23 -1.92 8.11
C VAL A 22 10.51 -1.40 9.51
N ASN A 23 11.77 -1.42 9.94
CA ASN A 23 12.18 -0.95 11.27
C ASN A 23 11.86 0.53 11.47
N LYS A 24 12.12 1.36 10.45
CA LYS A 24 11.75 2.78 10.50
C LYS A 24 10.23 2.98 10.57
N THR A 25 9.48 2.21 9.79
CA THR A 25 8.00 2.31 9.78
C THR A 25 7.42 1.95 11.12
N ILE A 26 7.90 0.89 11.78
CA ILE A 26 7.45 0.52 13.12
C ILE A 26 7.79 1.66 14.09
N ALA A 27 9.03 2.15 14.11
CA ALA A 27 9.44 3.24 14.99
C ALA A 27 8.65 4.55 14.79
N ASP A 28 8.20 4.84 13.57
CA ASP A 28 7.43 6.05 13.26
C ASP A 28 5.93 5.91 13.59
N VAL A 29 5.39 4.68 13.61
CA VAL A 29 3.95 4.39 13.75
C VAL A 29 3.59 3.94 15.17
N ASP A 30 4.40 3.06 15.74
CA ASP A 30 4.20 2.46 17.07
C ASP A 30 4.36 3.54 18.15
N GLN A 31 3.23 3.97 18.71
CA GLN A 31 3.22 5.05 19.70
C GLN A 31 3.53 4.55 21.12
N ASP A 32 3.23 3.29 21.41
CA ASP A 32 3.40 2.69 22.74
C ASP A 32 4.71 1.88 22.88
N ASN A 33 5.45 1.74 21.79
CA ASN A 33 6.74 1.04 21.69
C ASN A 33 6.65 -0.44 22.10
N ASP A 34 5.51 -1.09 21.84
CA ASP A 34 5.34 -2.53 22.08
C ASP A 34 5.94 -3.41 20.96
N GLY A 35 6.46 -2.78 19.91
CA GLY A 35 7.05 -3.40 18.73
C GLY A 35 6.01 -3.84 17.70
N LYS A 36 4.75 -3.41 17.83
CA LYS A 36 3.63 -3.77 16.96
C LYS A 36 2.88 -2.51 16.55
N ILE A 37 2.03 -2.67 15.55
CA ILE A 37 1.15 -1.60 15.08
C ILE A 37 -0.27 -1.98 15.44
N SER A 38 -0.84 -1.31 16.44
CA SER A 38 -2.24 -1.47 16.80
C SER A 38 -3.17 -0.80 15.77
N LYS A 39 -4.49 -1.04 15.89
CA LYS A 39 -5.47 -0.35 15.03
C LYS A 39 -5.48 1.15 15.31
N GLU A 40 -5.25 1.52 16.56
CA GLU A 40 -5.20 2.87 17.07
C GLU A 40 -3.98 3.60 16.51
N ASP A 41 -2.80 2.98 16.53
CA ASP A 41 -1.56 3.50 15.93
C ASP A 41 -1.73 3.71 14.43
N TRP A 42 -2.24 2.69 13.73
CA TRP A 42 -2.50 2.76 12.30
C TRP A 42 -3.47 3.90 11.96
N LYS A 43 -4.56 4.03 12.73
CA LYS A 43 -5.55 5.09 12.52
C LYS A 43 -4.96 6.47 12.76
N ALA A 44 -4.17 6.64 13.82
CA ALA A 44 -3.50 7.90 14.12
C ALA A 44 -2.51 8.29 13.02
N PHE A 45 -1.73 7.32 12.53
CA PHE A 45 -0.73 7.54 11.49
C PHE A 45 -1.36 7.81 10.12
N ALA A 46 -2.37 7.04 9.71
CA ALA A 46 -3.07 7.22 8.44
C ALA A 46 -3.85 8.55 8.40
N SER A 47 -4.35 9.02 9.54
CA SER A 47 -5.01 10.34 9.63
C SER A 47 -4.04 11.50 9.38
N LYS A 48 -2.77 11.35 9.77
CA LYS A 48 -1.71 12.33 9.50
C LYS A 48 -1.16 12.23 8.07
N ASN A 49 -1.26 11.05 7.45
CA ASN A 49 -0.75 10.76 6.12
C ASN A 49 -1.85 10.20 5.19
N PRO A 50 -2.82 11.02 4.74
CA PRO A 50 -3.97 10.53 3.97
C PRO A 50 -3.61 9.84 2.65
N SER A 51 -2.44 10.14 2.09
CA SER A 51 -1.93 9.52 0.85
C SER A 51 -1.75 8.00 0.96
N LEU A 52 -1.53 7.47 2.17
CA LEU A 52 -1.44 6.02 2.43
C LEU A 52 -2.75 5.29 2.08
N LEU A 53 -3.88 5.99 2.16
CA LEU A 53 -5.21 5.45 1.87
C LEU A 53 -5.64 5.69 0.43
N LYS A 54 -4.76 6.17 -0.45
CA LYS A 54 -5.07 6.42 -1.86
C LYS A 54 -5.66 5.18 -2.56
N ASN A 55 -5.10 4.01 -2.28
CA ASN A 55 -5.55 2.74 -2.87
C ASN A 55 -6.88 2.23 -2.28
N MET A 56 -7.35 2.79 -1.17
CA MET A 56 -8.67 2.48 -0.58
C MET A 56 -9.82 3.22 -1.28
N THR A 57 -9.51 4.15 -2.20
CA THR A 57 -10.50 4.93 -2.94
C THR A 57 -10.41 4.62 -4.42
N LEU A 58 -11.52 4.17 -5.01
CA LEU A 58 -11.68 4.04 -6.46
C LEU A 58 -12.55 5.19 -6.98
N PRO A 59 -11.96 6.24 -7.58
CA PRO A 59 -12.70 7.43 -8.00
C PRO A 59 -13.82 7.13 -8.99
N TYR A 60 -13.61 6.16 -9.88
CA TYR A 60 -14.57 5.73 -10.90
C TYR A 60 -15.90 5.20 -10.34
N LEU A 61 -15.93 4.78 -9.07
CA LEU A 61 -17.17 4.35 -8.44
C LEU A 61 -18.17 5.50 -8.24
N LYS A 62 -17.72 6.77 -8.25
CA LYS A 62 -18.62 7.93 -8.15
C LYS A 62 -19.52 8.06 -9.37
N ASP A 63 -18.97 7.77 -10.54
CA ASP A 63 -19.64 7.99 -11.82
C ASP A 63 -20.14 6.68 -12.45
N ILE A 64 -20.15 5.57 -11.70
CA ILE A 64 -20.47 4.22 -12.20
C ILE A 64 -21.86 4.11 -12.83
N THR A 65 -22.79 4.97 -12.42
CA THR A 65 -24.15 5.02 -12.98
C THR A 65 -24.23 5.78 -14.31
N THR A 66 -23.16 6.51 -14.67
CA THR A 66 -23.10 7.40 -15.84
C THR A 66 -21.96 7.08 -16.80
N VAL A 67 -20.89 6.42 -16.33
CA VAL A 67 -19.65 6.15 -17.07
C VAL A 67 -19.15 4.75 -16.72
N PHE A 68 -18.83 3.95 -17.74
CA PHE A 68 -18.18 2.65 -17.57
C PHE A 68 -16.73 2.73 -18.05
N PRO A 69 -15.73 2.50 -17.17
CA PRO A 69 -14.34 2.40 -17.57
C PRO A 69 -14.13 1.19 -18.49
N SER A 70 -13.29 1.36 -19.52
CA SER A 70 -12.87 0.25 -20.37
C SER A 70 -11.72 -0.51 -19.71
N PHE A 71 -11.93 -1.79 -19.43
CA PHE A 71 -10.88 -2.69 -18.94
C PHE A 71 -10.46 -3.62 -20.08
N ILE A 72 -9.29 -3.37 -20.67
CA ILE A 72 -8.70 -4.23 -21.70
C ILE A 72 -7.70 -5.15 -21.01
N PHE A 73 -8.00 -6.44 -20.98
CA PHE A 73 -7.06 -7.45 -20.52
C PHE A 73 -5.99 -7.65 -21.60
N LYS A 74 -4.75 -7.22 -21.33
CA LYS A 74 -3.60 -7.54 -22.16
C LYS A 74 -3.05 -8.89 -21.70
N SER A 75 -3.38 -9.97 -22.42
CA SER A 75 -2.71 -11.25 -22.22
C SER A 75 -1.30 -11.17 -22.80
N GLU A 76 -0.27 -11.54 -22.04
CA GLU A 76 1.13 -11.65 -22.48
C GLU A 76 1.37 -12.78 -23.51
N ALA A 77 0.32 -13.23 -24.21
CA ALA A 77 0.39 -14.23 -25.26
C ALA A 77 0.52 -13.58 -26.66
N GLU A 78 1.45 -12.64 -26.81
CA GLU A 78 1.93 -12.18 -28.11
C GLU A 78 3.42 -11.84 -28.02
N ILE A 79 4.27 -12.89 -27.97
CA ILE A 79 5.58 -12.94 -28.64
C ILE A 79 5.77 -14.36 -29.18
#